data_AF-A0A2D0IME1-F1
#
_entry.id   AF-A0A2D0IME1-F1
#
_cell.length_a   1.000
_cell.length_b   1.000
_cell.length_c   1.000
_cell.angle_alpha   90.00
_cell.angle_beta   90.00
_cell.angle_gamma   90.00
#
_symmetry.space_group_name_H-M   'P 1'
#
loop_
_entity.id
_entity.type
_entity.pdbx_description
1 polymer ?
#
loop_
_entity_poly.entity_id
_entity_poly.type
_entity_poly.pdbx_seq_one_letter_code
_entity_poly.pdbx_strand_id
1 'polypeptide(L)'
;MKRIVAHVFGDRRRKTRDKLLAQLFPFNIRFYCTDDYVVYHCFPEENQLVGKTFTQRIERNNLTHCTRLKKLNRKTIGYSKSEEMHDKVIETFIECENYV
;
A
#
# COMPACT_ATOMS: atom_id res chain seq x y z
N MET A 1 7.34 3.33 15.96
CA MET A 1 7.70 2.47 14.81
C MET A 1 6.53 2.44 13.81
N LYS A 2 6.78 2.58 12.51
CA LYS A 2 5.78 2.39 11.46
C LYS A 2 6.10 1.04 10.82
N ARG A 3 5.25 0.04 11.04
CA ARG A 3 5.45 -1.30 10.48
C ARG A 3 4.44 -1.51 9.39
N ILE A 4 4.92 -1.71 8.16
CA ILE A 4 4.08 -2.20 7.07
C ILE A 4 4.19 -3.72 7.10
N VAL A 5 3.06 -4.40 6.96
CA VAL A 5 2.98 -5.86 7.03
C VAL A 5 2.89 -6.46 5.63
N ALA A 6 2.11 -5.81 4.76
CA ALA A 6 1.90 -6.19 3.38
C ALA A 6 1.69 -4.94 2.52
N HIS A 7 2.08 -5.00 1.25
CA HIS A 7 1.82 -3.96 0.26
C HIS A 7 1.70 -4.58 -1.13
N VAL A 8 0.92 -3.95 -2.00
CA VAL A 8 0.71 -4.40 -3.39
C VAL A 8 0.73 -3.19 -4.31
N PHE A 9 1.46 -3.30 -5.42
CA PHE A 9 1.40 -2.34 -6.51
C PHE A 9 0.21 -2.66 -7.44
N GLY A 10 -0.51 -1.62 -7.85
CA GLY A 10 -1.62 -1.76 -8.79
C GLY A 10 -2.58 -0.59 -8.77
N ASP A 11 -3.68 -0.76 -9.50
CA ASP A 11 -4.78 0.20 -9.53
C ASP A 11 -5.68 0.08 -8.29
N ARG A 12 -6.66 0.98 -8.16
CA ARG A 12 -7.65 0.93 -7.07
C ARG A 12 -8.75 -0.12 -7.29
N ARG A 13 -8.62 -1.06 -8.24
CA ARG A 13 -9.70 -2.01 -8.55
C ARG A 13 -9.70 -3.20 -7.60
N ARG A 14 -10.82 -3.93 -7.63
CA ARG A 14 -11.04 -5.15 -6.85
C ARG A 14 -9.90 -6.17 -6.97
N LYS A 15 -9.37 -6.37 -8.18
CA LYS A 15 -8.26 -7.31 -8.41
C LYS A 15 -7.01 -7.01 -7.57
N THR A 16 -6.66 -5.74 -7.43
CA THR A 16 -5.49 -5.31 -6.64
C THR A 16 -5.76 -5.47 -5.14
N ARG A 17 -6.98 -5.14 -4.69
CA ARG A 17 -7.43 -5.41 -3.32
C ARG A 17 -7.35 -6.90 -2.98
N ASP A 18 -7.81 -7.78 -3.86
CA ASP A 18 -7.83 -9.22 -3.60
C ASP A 18 -6.41 -9.80 -3.43
N LYS A 19 -5.44 -9.29 -4.19
CA LYS A 19 -4.01 -9.61 -3.97
C LYS A 19 -3.53 -9.17 -2.59
N LEU A 20 -3.93 -7.97 -2.14
CA LEU A 20 -3.56 -7.49 -0.81
C LEU A 20 -4.20 -8.35 0.28
N LEU A 21 -5.46 -8.74 0.12
CA LEU A 21 -6.14 -9.64 1.05
C LEU A 21 -5.50 -11.03 1.11
N ALA A 22 -5.04 -11.56 -0.02
CA ALA A 22 -4.32 -12.82 -0.04
C ALA A 22 -3.01 -12.76 0.77
N GLN A 23 -2.27 -11.64 0.71
CA GLN A 23 -1.08 -11.43 1.53
C GLN A 23 -1.40 -11.25 3.01
N LEU A 24 -2.58 -10.72 3.32
CA LEU A 24 -3.04 -10.49 4.69
C LEU A 24 -3.70 -11.73 5.34
N PHE A 25 -4.07 -12.74 4.55
CA PHE A 25 -4.69 -13.99 5.01
C PHE A 25 -4.00 -14.69 6.19
N PRO A 26 -2.65 -14.79 6.26
CA PRO A 26 -1.99 -15.43 7.41
C PRO A 26 -2.05 -14.60 8.71
N PHE A 27 -2.50 -13.34 8.66
CA PHE A 27 -2.57 -12.46 9.83
C PHE A 27 -3.96 -12.47 10.45
N ASN A 28 -4.03 -12.54 11.79
CA ASN A 28 -5.28 -12.41 12.52
C ASN A 28 -5.69 -10.94 12.68
N ILE A 29 -6.33 -10.37 11.66
CA ILE A 29 -6.76 -8.97 11.62
C ILE A 29 -8.15 -8.83 12.27
N ARG A 30 -8.22 -8.00 13.31
CA ARG A 30 -9.49 -7.72 14.03
C ARG A 30 -10.31 -6.61 13.39
N PHE A 31 -9.65 -5.56 12.91
CA PHE A 31 -10.32 -4.37 12.37
C PHE A 31 -9.70 -3.95 11.04
N TYR A 32 -10.57 -3.58 10.10
CA TYR A 32 -10.20 -3.01 8.80
C TYR A 32 -10.52 -1.52 8.82
N CYS A 33 -9.48 -0.69 8.80
CA CYS A 33 -9.64 0.76 8.66
C CYS A 33 -9.55 1.12 7.19
N THR A 34 -10.65 1.59 6.60
CA THR A 34 -10.71 1.90 5.16
C THR A 34 -11.26 3.30 4.93
N ASP A 35 -10.98 3.85 3.75
CA ASP A 35 -11.79 4.95 3.24
C ASP A 35 -13.18 4.41 2.84
N ASP A 36 -14.11 5.31 2.52
CA ASP A 36 -15.45 4.97 2.04
C ASP A 36 -15.45 4.59 0.55
N TYR A 37 -14.38 3.95 0.08
CA TYR A 37 -14.27 3.56 -1.30
C TYR A 37 -14.99 2.22 -1.53
N VAL A 38 -15.84 2.17 -2.55
CA VAL A 38 -16.75 1.03 -2.86
C VAL A 38 -16.04 -0.33 -2.92
N VAL A 39 -14.77 -0.34 -3.30
CA VAL A 39 -13.97 -1.57 -3.36
C VAL A 39 -13.74 -2.19 -1.98
N TYR A 40 -13.86 -1.45 -0.88
CA TYR A 40 -13.70 -1.97 0.47
C TYR A 40 -15.00 -2.31 1.19
N HIS A 41 -16.18 -2.12 0.57
CA HIS A 41 -17.48 -2.53 1.14
C HIS A 41 -17.68 -4.06 1.21
N CYS A 42 -16.63 -4.85 1.00
CA CYS A 42 -16.66 -6.31 1.12
C CYS A 42 -16.37 -6.82 2.55
N PHE A 43 -15.90 -5.96 3.44
CA PHE A 43 -15.62 -6.35 4.81
C PHE A 43 -16.92 -6.40 5.64
N PRO A 44 -17.00 -7.26 6.67
CA PRO A 44 -18.13 -7.24 7.60
C PRO A 44 -18.20 -5.89 8.32
N GLU A 45 -19.40 -5.29 8.40
CA GLU A 45 -19.61 -3.98 9.05
C GLU A 45 -19.09 -3.95 10.49
N GLU A 46 -19.24 -5.06 11.23
CA GLU A 46 -18.79 -5.21 12.62
C GLU A 46 -17.28 -5.01 12.80
N ASN A 47 -16.49 -5.32 11.77
CA ASN A 47 -15.03 -5.25 11.79
C ASN A 47 -14.49 -4.09 10.93
N GLN A 48 -15.35 -3.30 10.29
CA GLN A 48 -14.96 -2.23 9.39
C GLN A 48 -15.11 -0.86 10.06
N LEU A 49 -14.00 -0.14 10.14
CA LEU A 49 -13.95 1.25 10.58
C LEU A 49 -13.77 2.14 9.35
N VAL A 50 -14.86 2.76 8.91
CA VAL A 50 -14.85 3.70 7.78
C VAL A 50 -14.62 5.12 8.28
N GLY A 51 -13.64 5.81 7.71
CA GLY A 51 -13.47 7.25 7.89
C GLY A 51 -12.05 7.72 8.15
N LYS A 52 -11.88 9.05 8.09
CA LYS A 52 -10.56 9.70 8.07
C LYS A 52 -9.79 9.56 9.39
N THR A 53 -10.48 9.41 10.51
CA THR A 53 -9.85 9.39 11.84
C THR A 53 -8.81 8.28 11.96
N PHE A 54 -9.09 7.10 11.38
CA PHE A 54 -8.19 5.94 11.45
C PHE A 54 -7.31 5.77 10.20
N THR A 55 -7.67 6.39 9.06
CA THR A 55 -6.89 6.29 7.82
C THR A 55 -5.82 7.38 7.67
N GLN A 56 -5.93 8.51 8.39
CA GLN A 56 -5.00 9.66 8.27
C GLN A 56 -3.52 9.26 8.35
N ARG A 57 -3.17 8.34 9.25
CA ARG A 57 -1.78 7.89 9.41
C ARG A 57 -1.30 7.08 8.20
N ILE A 58 -2.13 6.21 7.66
CA ILE A 58 -1.85 5.39 6.47
C ILE A 58 -1.72 6.32 5.25
N GLU A 59 -2.66 7.25 5.09
CA GLU A 59 -2.63 8.24 4.01
C GLU A 59 -1.36 9.08 4.05
N ARG A 60 -0.95 9.56 5.23
CA ARG A 60 0.30 10.32 5.39
C ARG A 60 1.54 9.50 5.04
N ASN A 61 1.57 8.21 5.39
CA ASN A 61 2.67 7.32 5.00
C ASN A 61 2.71 7.13 3.49
N ASN A 62 1.57 6.84 2.86
CA ASN A 62 1.47 6.69 1.40
C ASN A 62 1.91 7.97 0.68
N LEU A 63 1.49 9.15 1.17
CA LEU A 63 1.92 10.44 0.63
C LEU A 63 3.44 10.63 0.75
N THR A 64 4.04 10.20 1.86
CA THR A 64 5.48 10.27 2.08
C THR A 64 6.22 9.40 1.05
N HIS A 65 5.79 8.13 0.89
CA HIS A 65 6.37 7.22 -0.11
C HIS A 65 6.24 7.79 -1.52
N CYS A 66 5.03 8.18 -1.94
CA CYS A 66 4.81 8.80 -3.25
C CYS A 66 5.71 10.02 -3.48
N THR A 67 5.85 10.89 -2.49
CA THR A 67 6.69 12.09 -2.61
C THR A 67 8.16 11.76 -2.83
N ARG A 68 8.67 10.71 -2.18
CA ARG A 68 10.05 10.27 -2.32
C ARG A 68 10.27 9.52 -3.64
N LEU A 69 9.34 8.65 -3.99
CA LEU A 69 9.36 7.86 -5.23
C LEU A 69 9.15 8.70 -6.49
N LYS A 70 8.55 9.91 -6.41
CA LYS A 70 8.45 10.85 -7.54
C LYS A 70 9.78 11.12 -8.24
N LYS A 71 10.91 11.01 -7.52
CA LYS A 71 12.25 11.16 -8.11
C LYS A 71 12.60 10.03 -9.09
N LEU A 72 12.11 8.81 -8.87
CA LEU A 72 12.36 7.66 -9.76
C LEU A 72 11.71 7.82 -11.14
N ASN A 73 10.61 8.58 -11.22
CA ASN A 73 9.93 8.85 -12.50
C ASN A 73 10.73 9.79 -13.43
N ARG A 74 11.88 10.32 -12.99
CA ARG A 74 12.75 11.13 -13.83
C ARG A 74 13.53 10.22 -14.78
N LYS A 75 13.26 10.33 -16.08
CA LYS A 75 13.96 9.59 -17.14
C LYS A 75 15.39 10.11 -17.34
N THR A 76 16.29 9.70 -16.45
CA THR A 76 17.74 9.99 -16.52
C THR A 76 18.50 8.79 -17.12
N ILE A 77 19.82 8.89 -17.26
CA ILE A 77 20.68 7.81 -17.80
C ILE A 77 20.53 6.49 -17.02
N GLY A 78 20.24 6.56 -15.72
CA GLY A 78 20.00 5.39 -14.87
C GLY A 78 18.56 4.85 -14.90
N TYR A 79 17.67 5.39 -15.73
CA TYR A 79 16.28 4.97 -15.78
C TYR A 79 16.13 3.62 -16.49
N SER A 80 15.71 2.58 -15.75
CA SER A 80 15.40 1.28 -16.33
C SER A 80 14.13 1.34 -17.18
N LYS A 81 14.11 0.61 -18.30
CA LYS A 81 12.89 0.42 -19.11
C LYS A 81 12.02 -0.73 -18.62
N SER A 82 12.54 -1.60 -17.75
CA SER A 82 11.82 -2.76 -17.23
C SER A 82 10.94 -2.36 -16.04
N GLU A 83 9.65 -2.67 -16.11
CA GLU A 83 8.69 -2.49 -15.01
C GLU A 83 9.09 -3.34 -13.79
N GLU A 84 9.54 -4.57 -14.01
CA GLU A 84 10.01 -5.47 -12.94
C GLU A 84 11.16 -4.85 -12.13
N MET A 85 12.05 -4.10 -12.78
CA MET A 85 13.14 -3.40 -12.08
C MET A 85 12.63 -2.23 -11.24
N HIS A 86 11.59 -1.52 -11.71
CA HIS A 86 10.97 -0.47 -10.91
C HIS A 86 10.27 -1.06 -9.70
N ASP A 87 9.52 -2.16 -9.87
CA ASP A 87 8.84 -2.84 -8.76
C ASP A 87 9.84 -3.28 -7.68
N LYS A 88 10.94 -3.94 -8.05
CA LYS A 88 12.00 -4.37 -7.10
C LYS A 88 12.65 -3.19 -6.37
N VAL A 89 12.92 -2.09 -7.07
CA VAL A 89 13.51 -0.89 -6.45
C VAL A 89 12.55 -0.26 -5.46
N ILE A 90 11.26 -0.18 -5.80
CA ILE A 90 10.23 0.36 -4.90
C ILE A 90 10.01 -0.57 -3.70
N GLU A 91 9.98 -1.88 -3.93
CA GLU A 91 9.88 -2.89 -2.86
C GLU A 91 11.03 -2.75 -1.86
N THR A 92 12.29 -2.76 -2.35
CA THR A 92 13.49 -2.56 -1.51
C THR A 92 13.42 -1.24 -0.72
N PHE A 93 12.93 -0.17 -1.35
CA PHE A 93 12.77 1.13 -0.71
C PHE A 93 11.73 1.11 0.44
N ILE A 94 10.60 0.43 0.24
CA ILE A 94 9.57 0.27 1.27
C ILE A 94 10.09 -0.61 2.41
N GLU A 95 10.80 -1.69 2.10
CA GLU A 95 11.43 -2.60 3.07
C GLU A 95 12.38 -1.86 4.01
N CYS A 96 13.35 -1.11 3.46
CA CYS A 96 14.31 -0.34 4.24
C CYS A 96 13.66 0.69 5.20
N GLU A 97 12.49 1.21 4.86
CA GLU A 97 11.83 2.25 5.66
C GLU A 97 10.88 1.72 6.73
N ASN A 98 10.31 0.52 6.53
CA ASN A 98 9.14 0.08 7.27
C ASN A 98 9.22 -1.34 7.85
N TYR A 99 10.21 -2.14 7.45
CA TYR A 99 10.33 -3.54 7.88
C TYR A 99 11.51 -3.80 8.84
N VAL A 100 12.20 -2.73 9.27
CA VAL A 100 13.22 -2.78 10.37
C VAL A 100 12.59 -3.28 11.66
#